data_AF-A0A5D6XR40-F1
#
_entry.id   AF-A0A5D6XR40-F1
#
_cell.length_a   1.000
_cell.length_b   1.000
_cell.length_c   1.000
_cell.angle_alpha   90.00
_cell.angle_beta   90.00
_cell.angle_gamma   90.00
#
_symmetry.space_group_name_H-M   'P 1'
#
loop_
_entity.id
_entity.type
_entity.pdbx_description
1 polymer ?
#
loop_
_entity_poly.entity_id
_entity_poly.type
_entity_poly.pdbx_seq_one_letter_code
_entity_poly.pdbx_strand_id
1 'polypeptide(L)'
;MATRRLLAAMTTAKTLVLVLALLATLAQRSAAAPADGVIIVRGSKMYNHKTGERFFIKGMTYEYAVSDTYYNQYSKKIIAENLKGLDFNTLRVYNINPDESYKDFMSDMAALGVYVLVSASPDNDEYFGKYRFSTITKALGPDGKVVTNSNGAKSVDQTETCYPALLLEYGKKIAKNFAAYDNTLGIIVANEIMQVDLTAAACVKQYVADLKNWMRVNGKKMRILPLTYAAADSSYAGKIDNADDYHVLKVQGLLCGDSMKDGATQKSIDIYLINEYRWCPKSTFQQAYQRLINFAQGIPIAVAFGEYGCKEDGAVPRDWGMIPYYYQSPSETSQFSEVYSGGLAYSYGQAKLAPDAKFPMFTGGSQDPLKQPSTTPSEDYTNLKAMFAKYKPYSEKAAWTPTTKCSWAPDVVTKTQASNTRATENGWIPASCSAAFLKVADTDTWIAKSREGVVCDDSGGKCDVAVPDKLGTTEEDLCGTYEVVSGGDACEVSSDCGENGQCLTVNGTKACSCLTCYTGATCSVKDISTCSSLSSSADAPKIVFIGVGAFLAVMAVVFVALAVVAQKKKSAMDKLGNQVKLRAPGSAPVQGATL
;
A
#
# COMPACT_ATOMS: atom_id res chain seq x y z
N MET A 1 29.31 78.70 10.40
CA MET A 1 30.12 77.49 10.73
C MET A 1 29.31 76.34 11.35
N ALA A 2 28.11 76.57 11.91
CA ALA A 2 27.34 75.51 12.59
C ALA A 2 26.55 74.57 11.64
N THR A 3 26.15 75.02 10.46
CA THR A 3 25.28 74.25 9.53
C THR A 3 26.01 73.22 8.67
N ARG A 4 27.34 73.34 8.48
CA ARG A 4 28.14 72.33 7.76
C ARG A 4 28.54 71.12 8.62
N ARG A 5 28.48 71.23 9.96
CA ARG A 5 28.80 70.12 10.88
C ARG A 5 27.64 69.16 11.09
N LEU A 6 26.39 69.60 10.92
CA LEU A 6 25.21 68.71 11.02
C LEU A 6 25.04 67.78 9.81
N LEU A 7 25.34 68.26 8.59
CA LEU A 7 25.21 67.43 7.39
C LEU A 7 26.25 66.30 7.30
N ALA A 8 27.45 66.50 7.85
CA ALA A 8 28.51 65.48 7.87
C ALA A 8 28.27 64.38 8.93
N ALA A 9 27.53 64.69 10.00
CA ALA A 9 27.16 63.73 11.03
C ALA A 9 25.95 62.85 10.63
N MET A 10 25.03 63.37 9.81
CA MET A 10 23.88 62.61 9.30
C MET A 10 24.24 61.64 8.17
N THR A 11 25.30 61.91 7.39
CA THR A 11 25.79 60.98 6.36
C THR A 11 26.59 59.82 6.97
N THR A 12 27.38 60.04 8.02
CA THR A 12 28.13 58.96 8.69
C THR A 12 27.24 58.03 9.51
N ALA A 13 26.16 58.54 10.13
CA ALA A 13 25.19 57.71 10.86
C ALA A 13 24.34 56.81 9.93
N LYS A 14 23.99 57.27 8.72
CA LYS A 14 23.25 56.46 7.74
C LYS A 14 24.11 55.34 7.13
N THR A 15 25.41 55.56 6.93
CA THR A 15 26.30 54.52 6.40
C THR A 15 26.62 53.46 7.46
N LEU A 16 26.70 53.83 8.74
CA LEU A 16 26.96 52.86 9.82
C LEU A 16 25.73 51.98 10.12
N VAL A 17 24.51 52.51 10.02
CA VAL A 17 23.27 51.73 10.16
C VAL A 17 23.02 50.83 8.93
N LEU A 18 23.42 51.25 7.72
CA LEU A 18 23.37 50.37 6.55
C LEU A 18 24.40 49.24 6.61
N VAL A 19 25.60 49.47 7.17
CA VAL A 19 26.63 48.43 7.30
C VAL A 19 26.31 47.46 8.45
N LEU A 20 25.69 47.91 9.53
CA LEU A 20 25.16 47.04 10.60
C LEU A 20 23.88 46.29 10.18
N ALA A 21 23.07 46.83 9.26
CA ALA A 21 21.94 46.11 8.67
C ALA A 21 22.38 45.11 7.57
N LEU A 22 23.50 45.35 6.88
CA LEU A 22 24.07 44.38 5.92
C LEU A 22 24.82 43.22 6.59
N LEU A 23 25.23 43.35 7.86
CA LEU A 23 25.86 42.29 8.64
C LEU A 23 24.86 41.40 9.41
N ALA A 24 23.57 41.75 9.41
CA ALA A 24 22.49 40.96 10.02
C ALA A 24 21.72 40.06 9.03
N THR A 25 22.11 40.03 7.75
CA THR A 25 21.64 39.04 6.78
C THR A 25 22.77 38.12 6.32
N LEU A 26 23.68 37.74 7.21
CA LEU A 26 24.14 36.36 7.17
C LEU A 26 22.91 35.54 7.56
N ALA A 27 22.15 35.09 6.56
CA ALA A 27 21.26 33.97 6.73
C ALA A 27 22.11 32.89 7.39
N GLN A 28 21.95 32.71 8.71
CA GLN A 28 22.37 31.51 9.39
C GLN A 28 21.65 30.41 8.61
N ARG A 29 22.37 29.79 7.68
CA ARG A 29 21.98 28.53 7.08
C ARG A 29 21.99 27.57 8.25
N SER A 30 20.86 27.50 8.96
CA SER A 30 20.61 26.46 9.94
C SER A 30 20.86 25.16 9.19
N ALA A 31 21.82 24.38 9.66
CA ALA A 31 21.89 22.99 9.29
C ALA A 31 20.47 22.40 9.44
N ALA A 32 20.06 21.56 8.50
CA ALA A 32 18.76 20.91 8.59
C ALA A 32 18.63 20.27 9.99
N ALA A 33 17.52 20.54 10.67
CA ALA A 33 17.29 19.93 11.97
C ALA A 33 17.18 18.41 11.79
N PRO A 34 17.72 17.60 12.72
CA PRO A 34 17.57 16.16 12.65
C PRO A 34 16.09 15.76 12.62
N ALA A 35 15.80 14.62 12.02
CA ALA A 35 14.45 14.08 11.95
C ALA A 35 13.98 13.81 13.39
N ASP A 36 12.94 14.52 13.81
CA ASP A 36 12.43 14.46 15.18
C ASP A 36 11.08 13.77 15.21
N GLY A 37 11.10 12.46 15.42
CA GLY A 37 9.92 11.60 15.55
C GLY A 37 9.41 10.99 14.25
N VAL A 38 8.41 10.12 14.41
CA VAL A 38 7.78 9.36 13.33
C VAL A 38 6.79 10.22 12.54
N ILE A 39 6.76 10.06 11.21
CA ILE A 39 5.63 10.52 10.39
C ILE A 39 4.56 9.44 10.37
N ILE A 40 3.33 9.80 10.72
CA ILE A 40 2.15 8.94 10.64
C ILE A 40 1.21 9.42 9.54
N VAL A 41 0.46 8.49 8.95
CA VAL A 41 -0.65 8.81 8.04
C VAL A 41 -1.96 8.80 8.84
N ARG A 42 -2.76 9.85 8.66
CA ARG A 42 -4.13 9.96 9.16
C ARG A 42 -5.00 10.58 8.07
N GLY A 43 -6.00 9.85 7.61
CA GLY A 43 -6.85 10.21 6.48
C GLY A 43 -6.01 10.50 5.24
N SER A 44 -6.29 11.62 4.60
CA SER A 44 -5.62 12.06 3.38
C SER A 44 -4.30 12.79 3.60
N LYS A 45 -3.76 12.80 4.83
CA LYS A 45 -2.62 13.63 5.20
C LYS A 45 -1.58 12.87 6.04
N MET A 46 -0.35 13.35 5.98
CA MET A 46 0.77 12.88 6.80
C MET A 46 1.10 13.92 7.86
N TYR A 47 1.49 13.47 9.05
CA TYR A 47 1.81 14.34 10.17
C TYR A 47 3.01 13.83 10.94
N ASN A 48 3.86 14.76 11.38
CA ASN A 48 4.83 14.45 12.43
C ASN A 48 4.07 14.11 13.71
N HIS A 49 4.22 12.88 14.19
CA HIS A 49 3.51 12.41 15.38
C HIS A 49 3.81 13.33 16.55
N LYS A 50 5.06 13.65 16.84
CA LYS A 50 5.45 14.44 18.01
C LYS A 50 4.88 15.85 17.99
N THR A 51 5.02 16.58 16.88
CA THR A 51 4.69 18.02 16.80
C THR A 51 3.27 18.30 16.31
N GLY A 52 2.65 17.33 15.62
CA GLY A 52 1.38 17.51 14.93
C GLY A 52 1.48 18.28 13.61
N GLU A 53 2.65 18.75 13.19
CA GLU A 53 2.80 19.46 11.91
C GLU A 53 2.56 18.52 10.73
N ARG A 54 1.80 18.99 9.74
CA ARG A 54 1.58 18.30 8.48
C ARG A 54 2.91 18.14 7.75
N PHE A 55 3.18 16.91 7.32
CA PHE A 55 4.37 16.55 6.60
C PHE A 55 4.10 16.57 5.09
N PHE A 56 4.89 17.35 4.36
CA PHE A 56 4.93 17.35 2.90
C PHE A 56 6.22 16.69 2.42
N ILE A 57 6.10 15.78 1.46
CA ILE A 57 7.24 15.17 0.80
C ILE A 57 7.92 16.24 -0.05
N LYS A 58 9.19 16.50 0.25
CA LYS A 58 10.05 17.41 -0.49
C LYS A 58 11.39 16.75 -0.70
N GLY A 59 11.52 16.04 -1.81
CA GLY A 59 12.61 15.11 -1.95
C GLY A 59 13.00 14.81 -3.38
N MET A 60 13.80 13.76 -3.51
CA MET A 60 14.18 13.18 -4.79
C MET A 60 14.28 11.67 -4.68
N THR A 61 14.28 11.03 -5.83
CA THR A 61 14.57 9.61 -5.96
C THR A 61 16.08 9.37 -5.90
N TYR A 62 16.50 8.22 -5.37
CA TYR A 62 17.90 7.82 -5.31
C TYR A 62 18.03 6.35 -5.73
N GLU A 63 18.54 6.15 -6.94
CA GLU A 63 18.47 4.85 -7.63
C GLU A 63 19.66 3.93 -7.31
N TYR A 64 20.70 4.41 -6.63
CA TYR A 64 21.84 3.59 -6.21
C TYR A 64 21.53 2.81 -4.93
N ALA A 65 22.20 1.68 -4.73
CA ALA A 65 22.08 0.90 -3.51
C ALA A 65 22.65 1.65 -2.31
N VAL A 66 21.96 1.51 -1.18
CA VAL A 66 22.25 2.23 0.07
C VAL A 66 22.36 1.30 1.28
N SER A 67 22.55 -0.01 1.09
CA SER A 67 23.00 -0.82 2.22
C SER A 67 24.35 -0.31 2.70
N ASP A 68 24.67 -0.49 3.98
CA ASP A 68 25.87 0.08 4.61
C ASP A 68 27.15 -0.28 3.83
N THR A 69 27.20 -1.45 3.19
CA THR A 69 28.26 -1.86 2.24
C THR A 69 28.44 -0.84 1.11
N TYR A 70 27.40 -0.57 0.31
CA TYR A 70 27.46 0.34 -0.84
C TYR A 70 27.38 1.82 -0.42
N TYR A 71 26.67 2.11 0.67
CA TYR A 71 26.53 3.45 1.22
C TYR A 71 27.88 3.99 1.67
N ASN A 72 28.58 3.25 2.54
CA ASN A 72 29.87 3.70 3.06
C ASN A 72 30.94 3.76 1.97
N GLN A 73 30.89 2.84 1.00
CA GLN A 73 31.86 2.81 -0.10
C GLN A 73 31.64 3.93 -1.11
N TYR A 74 30.39 4.20 -1.50
CA TYR A 74 30.09 5.03 -2.67
C TYR A 74 29.19 6.23 -2.37
N SER A 75 28.09 6.04 -1.66
CA SER A 75 27.02 7.05 -1.58
C SER A 75 27.24 8.10 -0.48
N LYS A 76 27.88 7.75 0.65
CA LYS A 76 27.97 8.61 1.84
C LYS A 76 28.61 9.96 1.55
N LYS A 77 29.82 9.95 0.97
CA LYS A 77 30.54 11.17 0.60
C LYS A 77 29.78 11.97 -0.45
N ILE A 78 29.24 11.29 -1.46
CA ILE A 78 28.52 11.92 -2.57
C ILE A 78 27.27 12.63 -2.07
N ILE A 79 26.44 11.99 -1.26
CA ILE A 79 25.24 12.62 -0.68
C ILE A 79 25.63 13.83 0.16
N ALA A 80 26.65 13.71 1.03
CA ALA A 80 27.10 14.80 1.89
C ALA A 80 27.62 16.02 1.11
N GLU A 81 28.29 15.79 -0.02
CA GLU A 81 28.87 16.86 -0.86
C GLU A 81 27.85 17.43 -1.84
N ASN A 82 27.18 16.58 -2.62
CA ASN A 82 26.31 16.98 -3.73
C ASN A 82 24.98 17.54 -3.25
N LEU A 83 24.40 16.97 -2.20
CA LEU A 83 23.12 17.44 -1.64
C LEU A 83 23.31 18.53 -0.58
N LYS A 84 24.54 19.00 -0.37
CA LYS A 84 24.84 20.05 0.61
C LYS A 84 24.03 21.31 0.35
N GLY A 85 23.22 21.70 1.34
CA GLY A 85 22.39 22.90 1.29
C GLY A 85 21.20 22.81 0.34
N LEU A 86 20.85 21.62 -0.13
CA LEU A 86 19.51 21.37 -0.66
C LEU A 86 18.52 21.34 0.52
N ASP A 87 17.36 21.97 0.35
CA ASP A 87 16.28 21.95 1.34
C ASP A 87 15.30 20.82 1.02
N PHE A 88 15.66 19.61 1.44
CA PHE A 88 14.89 18.39 1.20
C PHE A 88 14.72 17.60 2.50
N ASN A 89 13.68 16.78 2.58
CA ASN A 89 13.33 16.00 3.75
C ASN A 89 13.00 14.54 3.42
N THR A 90 13.06 14.12 2.15
CA THR A 90 12.70 12.75 1.76
C THR A 90 13.61 12.21 0.67
N LEU A 91 14.02 10.94 0.79
CA LEU A 91 14.57 10.15 -0.30
C LEU A 91 13.70 8.92 -0.57
N ARG A 92 13.49 8.61 -1.85
CA ARG A 92 12.90 7.33 -2.29
C ARG A 92 14.01 6.42 -2.80
N VAL A 93 14.16 5.25 -2.20
CA VAL A 93 15.20 4.27 -2.51
C VAL A 93 14.61 2.96 -3.02
N TYR A 94 15.20 2.41 -4.07
CA TYR A 94 14.62 1.30 -4.84
C TYR A 94 15.28 -0.05 -4.52
N ASN A 95 16.59 -0.04 -4.26
CA ASN A 95 17.40 -1.26 -4.13
C ASN A 95 17.61 -1.60 -2.65
N ILE A 96 16.70 -2.39 -2.10
CA ILE A 96 16.75 -2.81 -0.69
C ILE A 96 16.86 -4.33 -0.58
N ASN A 97 17.99 -4.83 -0.12
CA ASN A 97 18.15 -6.24 0.23
C ASN A 97 17.89 -6.41 1.74
N PRO A 98 16.88 -7.18 2.16
CA PRO A 98 16.53 -7.36 3.58
C PRO A 98 17.59 -8.12 4.39
N ASP A 99 18.56 -8.76 3.75
CA ASP A 99 19.66 -9.47 4.41
C ASP A 99 20.89 -8.57 4.64
N GLU A 100 20.83 -7.30 4.20
CA GLU A 100 21.88 -6.28 4.40
C GLU A 100 21.53 -5.29 5.54
N SER A 101 22.55 -4.61 6.06
CA SER A 101 22.39 -3.52 7.04
C SER A 101 22.19 -2.16 6.37
N TYR A 102 21.46 -1.26 7.03
CA TYR A 102 21.18 0.13 6.58
C TYR A 102 21.38 1.16 7.71
N LYS A 103 22.06 0.76 8.77
CA LYS A 103 22.14 1.54 10.01
C LYS A 103 22.86 2.87 9.79
N ASP A 104 23.99 2.84 9.08
CA ASP A 104 24.79 4.04 8.84
C ASP A 104 24.03 4.99 7.90
N PHE A 105 23.42 4.45 6.84
CA PHE A 105 22.59 5.23 5.93
C PHE A 105 21.42 5.90 6.67
N MET A 106 20.62 5.13 7.41
CA MET A 106 19.44 5.65 8.10
C MET A 106 19.82 6.67 9.19
N SER A 107 20.91 6.43 9.93
CA SER A 107 21.43 7.36 10.94
C SER A 107 21.87 8.69 10.33
N ASP A 108 22.63 8.65 9.23
CA ASP A 108 23.08 9.87 8.56
C ASP A 108 21.91 10.64 7.94
N MET A 109 20.91 9.95 7.38
CA MET A 109 19.69 10.60 6.88
C MET A 109 18.88 11.22 8.01
N ALA A 110 18.75 10.54 9.15
CA ALA A 110 18.07 11.09 10.32
C ALA A 110 18.78 12.36 10.83
N ALA A 111 20.11 12.37 10.88
CA ALA A 111 20.89 13.55 11.26
C ALA A 111 20.69 14.74 10.31
N LEU A 112 20.33 14.48 9.04
CA LEU A 112 20.01 15.49 8.04
C LEU A 112 18.53 15.92 8.01
N GLY A 113 17.66 15.33 8.85
CA GLY A 113 16.22 15.61 8.77
C GLY A 113 15.51 14.90 7.62
N VAL A 114 16.13 13.87 7.05
CA VAL A 114 15.65 13.16 5.86
C VAL A 114 14.96 11.86 6.26
N TYR A 115 13.71 11.75 5.83
CA TYR A 115 12.91 10.54 5.88
C TYR A 115 13.11 9.68 4.62
N VAL A 116 12.90 8.37 4.73
CA VAL A 116 13.18 7.42 3.64
C VAL A 116 11.94 6.61 3.30
N LEU A 117 11.56 6.60 2.02
CA LEU A 117 10.63 5.65 1.42
C LEU A 117 11.40 4.48 0.82
N VAL A 118 11.14 3.26 1.30
CA VAL A 118 11.86 2.06 0.90
C VAL A 118 11.01 1.14 0.05
N SER A 119 11.58 0.53 -0.99
CA SER A 119 10.90 -0.48 -1.79
C SER A 119 10.79 -1.81 -1.04
N ALA A 120 9.61 -2.44 -1.10
CA ALA A 120 9.37 -3.82 -0.69
C ALA A 120 8.99 -4.71 -1.89
N SER A 121 9.53 -4.40 -3.06
CA SER A 121 9.55 -5.31 -4.21
C SER A 121 11.01 -5.51 -4.69
N PRO A 122 11.51 -6.75 -4.78
CA PRO A 122 12.85 -7.01 -5.29
C PRO A 122 12.93 -6.76 -6.81
N ASP A 123 14.13 -6.76 -7.36
CA ASP A 123 14.40 -6.81 -8.80
C ASP A 123 15.06 -8.16 -9.15
N ASN A 124 15.05 -8.52 -10.43
CA ASN A 124 15.72 -9.72 -10.94
C ASN A 124 17.23 -9.50 -11.06
N ASP A 125 17.89 -9.34 -9.90
CA ASP A 125 19.31 -9.08 -9.76
C ASP A 125 19.90 -9.95 -8.64
N GLU A 126 21.17 -10.36 -8.78
CA GLU A 126 21.86 -11.19 -7.78
C GLU A 126 21.93 -10.53 -6.40
N TYR A 127 21.91 -9.19 -6.36
CA TYR A 127 21.86 -8.42 -5.13
C TYR A 127 20.71 -8.82 -4.19
N PHE A 128 19.59 -9.30 -4.72
CA PHE A 128 18.43 -9.71 -3.91
C PHE A 128 18.46 -11.18 -3.47
N GLY A 129 19.53 -11.92 -3.79
CA GLY A 129 19.71 -13.31 -3.38
C GLY A 129 18.53 -14.20 -3.79
N LYS A 130 17.98 -14.96 -2.83
CA LYS A 130 16.83 -15.85 -3.08
C LYS A 130 15.55 -15.12 -3.49
N TYR A 131 15.44 -13.81 -3.23
CA TYR A 131 14.23 -13.03 -3.50
C TYR A 131 14.17 -12.48 -4.93
N ARG A 132 15.25 -12.58 -5.72
CA ARG A 132 15.34 -11.96 -7.07
C ARG A 132 14.23 -12.38 -8.05
N PHE A 133 13.64 -13.55 -7.84
CA PHE A 133 12.53 -14.08 -8.65
C PHE A 133 11.16 -13.92 -8.00
N SER A 134 11.09 -13.28 -6.83
CA SER A 134 9.88 -13.14 -6.03
C SER A 134 9.27 -11.75 -6.18
N THR A 135 9.19 -11.24 -7.41
CA THR A 135 8.56 -9.95 -7.72
C THR A 135 7.07 -10.13 -8.02
N ILE A 136 6.30 -9.05 -7.93
CA ILE A 136 4.93 -9.08 -8.48
C ILE A 136 5.03 -9.19 -9.99
N THR A 137 4.60 -10.33 -10.53
CA THR A 137 4.67 -10.59 -11.98
C THR A 137 3.47 -9.97 -12.67
N LYS A 138 3.69 -8.85 -13.40
CA LYS A 138 2.62 -8.06 -14.03
C LYS A 138 1.70 -8.86 -14.95
N ALA A 139 2.25 -9.86 -15.66
CA ALA A 139 1.54 -10.65 -16.66
C ALA A 139 0.77 -11.86 -16.10
N LEU A 140 0.80 -12.08 -14.78
CA LEU A 140 0.12 -13.20 -14.14
C LEU A 140 -1.03 -12.71 -13.26
N GLY A 141 -2.10 -13.50 -13.21
CA GLY A 141 -3.20 -13.29 -12.27
C GLY A 141 -2.95 -13.98 -10.92
N PRO A 142 -3.85 -13.78 -9.95
CA PRO A 142 -3.73 -14.38 -8.62
C PRO A 142 -3.99 -15.89 -8.59
N ASP A 143 -4.77 -16.41 -9.55
CA ASP A 143 -5.18 -17.82 -9.59
C ASP A 143 -4.12 -18.75 -10.17
N GLY A 144 -3.08 -18.21 -10.80
CA GLY A 144 -2.01 -18.96 -11.45
C GLY A 144 -2.03 -18.88 -12.96
N LYS A 145 -1.01 -19.44 -13.59
CA LYS A 145 -0.86 -19.45 -15.04
C LYS A 145 -1.72 -20.53 -15.68
N VAL A 146 -2.49 -20.15 -16.69
CA VAL A 146 -3.23 -21.12 -17.50
C VAL A 146 -2.27 -21.80 -18.48
N VAL A 147 -2.10 -23.12 -18.34
CA VAL A 147 -1.28 -23.96 -19.21
C VAL A 147 -2.20 -24.77 -20.12
N THR A 148 -1.92 -24.78 -21.42
CA THR A 148 -2.61 -25.66 -22.36
C THR A 148 -1.76 -26.89 -22.60
N ASN A 149 -2.26 -28.04 -22.16
CA ASN A 149 -1.58 -29.31 -22.30
C ASN A 149 -1.60 -29.79 -23.77
N SER A 150 -0.75 -30.75 -24.12
CA SER A 150 -0.62 -31.26 -25.49
C SER A 150 -1.91 -31.81 -26.11
N ASN A 151 -2.93 -32.11 -25.28
CA ASN A 151 -4.26 -32.55 -25.71
C ASN A 151 -5.29 -31.39 -25.82
N GLY A 152 -4.85 -30.13 -25.68
CA GLY A 152 -5.72 -28.95 -25.70
C GLY A 152 -6.43 -28.66 -24.37
N ALA A 153 -6.28 -29.50 -23.34
CA ALA A 153 -6.87 -29.26 -22.03
C ALA A 153 -6.15 -28.11 -21.30
N LYS A 154 -6.92 -27.22 -20.69
CA LYS A 154 -6.37 -26.13 -19.87
C LYS A 154 -6.26 -26.58 -18.41
N SER A 155 -5.09 -26.43 -17.82
CA SER A 155 -4.85 -26.56 -16.37
C SER A 155 -4.32 -25.24 -15.81
N VAL A 156 -4.42 -25.05 -14.51
CA VAL A 156 -3.88 -23.86 -13.83
C VAL A 156 -2.68 -24.28 -13.00
N ASP A 157 -1.53 -23.71 -13.32
CA ASP A 157 -0.33 -23.83 -12.50
C ASP A 157 -0.37 -22.79 -11.39
N GLN A 158 -0.73 -23.24 -10.19
CA GLN A 158 -0.84 -22.42 -8.98
C GLN A 158 0.52 -22.11 -8.33
N THR A 159 1.62 -22.65 -8.87
CA THR A 159 2.98 -22.29 -8.45
C THR A 159 3.45 -20.99 -9.11
N GLU A 160 2.90 -20.65 -10.28
CA GLU A 160 3.19 -19.42 -11.03
C GLU A 160 2.04 -18.41 -10.89
N THR A 161 2.05 -17.61 -9.82
CA THR A 161 1.06 -16.53 -9.58
C THR A 161 1.72 -15.15 -9.53
N CYS A 162 0.96 -14.06 -9.65
CA CYS A 162 1.52 -12.72 -9.44
C CYS A 162 1.99 -12.42 -8.02
N TYR A 163 1.67 -13.24 -7.03
CA TYR A 163 2.07 -13.04 -5.64
C TYR A 163 2.77 -14.29 -5.12
N PRO A 164 4.08 -14.44 -5.35
CA PRO A 164 4.85 -15.59 -4.87
C PRO A 164 5.03 -15.54 -3.34
N ALA A 165 5.08 -16.71 -2.69
CA ALA A 165 5.17 -16.83 -1.23
C ALA A 165 6.37 -16.07 -0.61
N LEU A 166 7.54 -16.17 -1.25
CA LEU A 166 8.77 -15.52 -0.80
C LEU A 166 8.69 -13.97 -0.84
N LEU A 167 7.76 -13.39 -1.62
CA LEU A 167 7.55 -11.93 -1.60
C LEU A 167 7.00 -11.47 -0.25
N LEU A 168 6.15 -12.27 0.40
CA LEU A 168 5.64 -11.92 1.72
C LEU A 168 6.77 -11.94 2.77
N GLU A 169 7.64 -12.95 2.74
CA GLU A 169 8.83 -12.99 3.63
C GLU A 169 9.71 -11.76 3.40
N TYR A 170 9.97 -11.43 2.12
CA TYR A 170 10.75 -10.25 1.74
C TYR A 170 10.15 -8.98 2.35
N GLY A 171 8.85 -8.71 2.10
CA GLY A 171 8.18 -7.53 2.64
C GLY A 171 8.16 -7.46 4.17
N LYS A 172 7.91 -8.59 4.84
CA LYS A 172 7.94 -8.66 6.31
C LYS A 172 9.33 -8.36 6.86
N LYS A 173 10.40 -8.84 6.22
CA LYS A 173 11.78 -8.51 6.61
C LYS A 173 12.09 -7.03 6.40
N ILE A 174 11.67 -6.44 5.27
CA ILE A 174 11.83 -5.00 5.03
C ILE A 174 11.10 -4.20 6.12
N ALA A 175 9.84 -4.52 6.41
CA ALA A 175 9.08 -3.86 7.46
C ALA A 175 9.73 -4.02 8.84
N LYS A 176 10.20 -5.22 9.19
CA LYS A 176 10.94 -5.48 10.42
C LYS A 176 12.19 -4.60 10.53
N ASN A 177 13.04 -4.60 9.51
CA ASN A 177 14.32 -3.92 9.55
C ASN A 177 14.16 -2.40 9.61
N PHE A 178 13.20 -1.85 8.86
CA PHE A 178 13.02 -0.40 8.75
C PHE A 178 12.09 0.20 9.82
N ALA A 179 11.26 -0.59 10.51
CA ALA A 179 10.45 -0.10 11.62
C ALA A 179 11.29 0.42 12.79
N ALA A 180 12.54 -0.05 12.92
CA ALA A 180 13.48 0.37 13.95
C ALA A 180 13.93 1.84 13.84
N TYR A 181 13.72 2.50 12.70
CA TYR A 181 14.16 3.87 12.44
C TYR A 181 12.96 4.81 12.35
N ASP A 182 12.92 5.85 13.18
CA ASP A 182 11.82 6.84 13.17
C ASP A 182 11.72 7.60 11.85
N ASN A 183 12.84 7.76 11.14
CA ASN A 183 12.89 8.42 9.84
C ASN A 183 12.55 7.50 8.65
N THR A 184 12.06 6.28 8.84
CA THR A 184 11.38 5.56 7.75
C THR A 184 9.99 6.17 7.53
N LEU A 185 9.76 6.78 6.37
CA LEU A 185 8.46 7.39 6.02
C LEU A 185 7.40 6.32 5.75
N GLY A 186 7.79 5.26 5.05
CA GLY A 186 6.89 4.20 4.63
C GLY A 186 7.53 3.23 3.65
N ILE A 187 6.75 2.25 3.24
CA ILE A 187 7.17 1.17 2.35
C ILE A 187 6.39 1.27 1.04
N ILE A 188 7.10 1.30 -0.09
CA ILE A 188 6.51 1.17 -1.42
C ILE A 188 6.40 -0.31 -1.75
N VAL A 189 5.18 -0.85 -1.71
CA VAL A 189 4.93 -2.28 -1.88
C VAL A 189 5.03 -2.74 -3.33
N ALA A 190 4.78 -1.83 -4.27
CA ALA A 190 4.83 -2.11 -5.70
C ALA A 190 4.95 -0.80 -6.51
N ASN A 191 5.65 -0.88 -7.65
CA ASN A 191 5.88 0.24 -8.56
C ASN A 191 5.36 -0.11 -9.97
N GLU A 192 4.39 0.67 -10.44
CA GLU A 192 3.84 0.63 -11.79
C GLU A 192 3.36 -0.75 -12.26
N ILE A 193 2.90 -1.58 -11.34
CA ILE A 193 2.40 -2.92 -11.68
C ILE A 193 1.18 -2.83 -12.59
N MET A 194 0.23 -1.95 -12.25
CA MET A 194 -1.00 -1.72 -13.01
C MET A 194 -0.81 -0.64 -14.09
N GLN A 195 0.29 -0.72 -14.85
CA GLN A 195 0.58 0.27 -15.89
C GLN A 195 -0.28 0.05 -17.13
N VAL A 196 -0.37 -1.18 -17.63
CA VAL A 196 -1.03 -1.51 -18.91
C VAL A 196 -2.42 -2.08 -18.69
N ASP A 197 -2.59 -2.89 -17.65
CA ASP A 197 -3.85 -3.55 -17.29
C ASP A 197 -3.91 -3.84 -15.77
N LEU A 198 -4.98 -4.52 -15.34
CA LEU A 198 -5.25 -4.86 -13.93
C LEU A 198 -4.96 -6.32 -13.58
N THR A 199 -4.25 -7.07 -14.43
CA THR A 199 -4.04 -8.52 -14.26
C THR A 199 -3.46 -8.87 -12.89
N ALA A 200 -2.46 -8.11 -12.43
CA ALA A 200 -1.80 -8.32 -11.14
C ALA A 200 -2.36 -7.45 -9.99
N ALA A 201 -3.49 -6.76 -10.19
CA ALA A 201 -4.05 -5.80 -9.24
C ALA A 201 -4.42 -6.44 -7.88
N ALA A 202 -5.09 -7.60 -7.91
CA ALA A 202 -5.43 -8.37 -6.72
C ALA A 202 -4.19 -8.75 -5.87
N CYS A 203 -3.07 -9.07 -6.52
CA CYS A 203 -1.83 -9.43 -5.85
C CYS A 203 -1.21 -8.26 -5.09
N VAL A 204 -1.19 -7.05 -5.69
CA VAL A 204 -0.74 -5.84 -4.99
C VAL A 204 -1.60 -5.59 -3.75
N LYS A 205 -2.93 -5.68 -3.90
CA LYS A 205 -3.86 -5.45 -2.79
C LYS A 205 -3.65 -6.48 -1.66
N GLN A 206 -3.54 -7.76 -1.99
CA GLN A 206 -3.39 -8.80 -0.98
C GLN A 206 -2.02 -8.76 -0.28
N TYR A 207 -0.96 -8.39 -0.99
CA TYR A 207 0.36 -8.18 -0.39
C TYR A 207 0.34 -7.08 0.67
N VAL A 208 -0.35 -5.96 0.37
CA VAL A 208 -0.57 -4.87 1.34
C VAL A 208 -1.35 -5.36 2.56
N ALA A 209 -2.43 -6.10 2.35
CA ALA A 209 -3.26 -6.64 3.43
C ALA A 209 -2.46 -7.57 4.35
N ASP A 210 -1.68 -8.49 3.78
CA ASP A 210 -0.84 -9.44 4.53
C ASP A 210 0.21 -8.69 5.36
N LEU A 211 0.94 -7.74 4.77
CA LEU A 211 1.94 -6.93 5.47
C LEU A 211 1.33 -6.09 6.60
N LYS A 212 0.19 -5.43 6.38
CA LYS A 212 -0.49 -4.65 7.41
C LYS A 212 -0.95 -5.52 8.57
N ASN A 213 -1.58 -6.65 8.27
CA ASN A 213 -2.06 -7.57 9.30
C ASN A 213 -0.91 -8.11 10.13
N TRP A 214 0.20 -8.51 9.50
CA TRP A 214 1.40 -8.95 10.21
C TRP A 214 1.99 -7.84 11.10
N MET A 215 2.10 -6.59 10.62
CA MET A 215 2.57 -5.47 11.43
C MET A 215 1.64 -5.19 12.62
N ARG A 216 0.32 -5.21 12.43
CA ARG A 216 -0.65 -4.99 13.51
C ARG A 216 -0.55 -6.01 14.62
N VAL A 217 -0.37 -7.29 14.28
CA VAL A 217 -0.17 -8.34 15.28
C VAL A 217 1.11 -8.11 16.09
N ASN A 218 2.10 -7.48 15.47
CA ASN A 218 3.36 -7.10 16.12
C ASN A 218 3.37 -5.67 16.66
N GLY A 219 2.23 -4.96 16.73
CA GLY A 219 2.18 -3.52 17.06
C GLY A 219 2.71 -3.15 18.46
N LYS A 220 2.75 -4.10 19.40
CA LYS A 220 3.42 -3.94 20.71
C LYS A 220 4.94 -3.96 20.62
N LYS A 221 5.50 -4.41 19.50
CA LYS A 221 6.93 -4.62 19.28
C LYS A 221 7.49 -3.80 18.13
N MET A 222 6.64 -3.24 17.27
CA MET A 222 7.03 -2.36 16.17
C MET A 222 5.90 -1.40 15.85
N ARG A 223 6.20 -0.26 15.24
CA ARG A 223 5.18 0.63 14.66
C ARG A 223 4.61 0.04 13.37
N ILE A 224 3.40 0.45 13.04
CA ILE A 224 2.79 0.12 11.74
C ILE A 224 3.33 1.12 10.71
N LEU A 225 4.12 0.64 9.76
CA LEU A 225 4.66 1.48 8.69
C LEU A 225 3.58 1.76 7.63
N PRO A 226 3.45 3.01 7.15
CA PRO A 226 2.58 3.31 6.02
C PRO A 226 2.96 2.49 4.78
N LEU A 227 1.98 1.82 4.18
CA LEU A 227 2.17 1.06 2.94
C LEU A 227 1.70 1.88 1.73
N THR A 228 2.53 1.91 0.71
CA THR A 228 2.42 2.85 -0.41
C THR A 228 2.41 2.11 -1.73
N TYR A 229 1.56 2.53 -2.67
CA TYR A 229 1.64 2.08 -4.07
C TYR A 229 2.12 3.22 -4.96
N ALA A 230 3.12 2.97 -5.81
CA ALA A 230 3.56 3.92 -6.82
C ALA A 230 2.95 3.57 -8.18
N ALA A 231 2.04 4.42 -8.66
CA ALA A 231 1.30 4.24 -9.89
C ALA A 231 1.96 4.97 -11.06
N ALA A 232 2.01 4.33 -12.22
CA ALA A 232 2.26 5.05 -13.48
C ALA A 232 1.05 5.93 -13.81
N ASP A 233 1.31 7.12 -14.34
CA ASP A 233 0.32 7.93 -15.06
C ASP A 233 0.08 7.32 -16.45
N SER A 234 -0.84 6.36 -16.51
CA SER A 234 -1.06 5.48 -17.66
C SER A 234 -2.54 5.25 -17.93
N SER A 235 -2.87 4.58 -19.03
CA SER A 235 -4.22 4.16 -19.40
C SER A 235 -4.32 2.64 -19.55
N TYR A 236 -5.55 2.11 -19.51
CA TYR A 236 -5.84 0.73 -19.89
C TYR A 236 -6.42 0.74 -21.31
N ALA A 237 -5.54 0.57 -22.30
CA ALA A 237 -5.86 0.73 -23.72
C ALA A 237 -7.13 -0.03 -24.15
N GLY A 238 -8.08 0.68 -24.75
CA GLY A 238 -9.34 0.12 -25.24
C GLY A 238 -10.37 -0.24 -24.15
N LYS A 239 -10.06 0.04 -22.88
CA LYS A 239 -10.95 -0.18 -21.72
C LYS A 239 -11.18 1.11 -20.94
N ILE A 240 -10.10 1.79 -20.57
CA ILE A 240 -10.08 3.12 -19.95
C ILE A 240 -8.90 3.89 -20.54
N ASP A 241 -9.16 4.66 -21.61
CA ASP A 241 -8.12 5.43 -22.29
C ASP A 241 -7.74 6.72 -21.54
N ASN A 242 -8.59 7.18 -20.62
CA ASN A 242 -8.30 8.34 -19.78
C ASN A 242 -7.50 7.92 -18.54
N ALA A 243 -6.27 8.43 -18.41
CA ALA A 243 -5.39 8.13 -17.28
C ALA A 243 -5.96 8.57 -15.92
N ASP A 244 -6.73 9.66 -15.86
CA ASP A 244 -7.35 10.12 -14.61
C ASP A 244 -8.42 9.12 -14.14
N ASP A 245 -9.30 8.67 -15.05
CA ASP A 245 -10.30 7.64 -14.73
C ASP A 245 -9.63 6.32 -14.33
N TYR A 246 -8.48 6.01 -14.94
CA TYR A 246 -7.72 4.82 -14.58
C TYR A 246 -7.07 4.95 -13.21
N HIS A 247 -6.60 6.13 -12.81
CA HIS A 247 -6.18 6.41 -11.43
C HIS A 247 -7.34 6.22 -10.45
N VAL A 248 -8.53 6.74 -10.76
CA VAL A 248 -9.71 6.54 -9.90
C VAL A 248 -10.04 5.06 -9.74
N LEU A 249 -10.04 4.29 -10.83
CA LEU A 249 -10.27 2.84 -10.76
C LEU A 249 -9.19 2.12 -9.93
N LYS A 250 -7.91 2.47 -10.12
CA LYS A 250 -6.79 1.90 -9.34
C LYS A 250 -6.98 2.17 -7.85
N VAL A 251 -7.32 3.39 -7.46
CA VAL A 251 -7.56 3.75 -6.05
C VAL A 251 -8.77 2.99 -5.51
N GLN A 252 -9.91 3.01 -6.21
CA GLN A 252 -11.11 2.30 -5.78
C GLN A 252 -10.86 0.79 -5.59
N GLY A 253 -10.12 0.15 -6.49
CA GLY A 253 -9.75 -1.25 -6.35
C GLY A 253 -8.74 -1.52 -5.23
N LEU A 254 -7.70 -0.68 -5.12
CA LEU A 254 -6.74 -0.79 -4.03
C LEU A 254 -7.40 -0.60 -2.66
N LEU A 255 -8.46 0.19 -2.56
CA LEU A 255 -9.22 0.47 -1.33
C LEU A 255 -10.47 -0.39 -1.11
N CYS A 256 -10.94 -1.15 -2.12
CA CYS A 256 -12.20 -1.90 -2.02
C CYS A 256 -12.26 -2.82 -0.79
N GLY A 257 -13.44 -2.96 -0.20
CA GLY A 257 -13.69 -3.80 0.97
C GLY A 257 -13.05 -3.32 2.27
N ASP A 258 -12.30 -2.22 2.26
CA ASP A 258 -11.66 -1.67 3.47
C ASP A 258 -12.64 -0.82 4.29
N SER A 259 -12.27 -0.58 5.55
CA SER A 259 -12.92 0.40 6.42
C SER A 259 -11.85 1.34 6.97
N MET A 260 -12.09 2.65 6.89
CA MET A 260 -11.22 3.62 7.56
C MET A 260 -11.54 3.60 9.05
N LYS A 261 -10.59 3.19 9.87
CA LYS A 261 -10.71 3.24 11.33
C LYS A 261 -9.69 4.23 11.86
N ASP A 262 -10.16 5.24 12.59
CA ASP A 262 -9.30 6.28 13.18
C ASP A 262 -8.37 6.95 12.15
N GLY A 263 -8.87 7.14 10.92
CA GLY A 263 -8.09 7.72 9.82
C GLY A 263 -7.04 6.79 9.23
N ALA A 264 -7.03 5.49 9.53
CA ALA A 264 -6.13 4.51 8.93
C ALA A 264 -6.89 3.43 8.15
N THR A 265 -6.36 3.04 6.99
CA THR A 265 -6.87 1.89 6.23
C THR A 265 -6.50 0.59 6.94
N GLN A 266 -7.43 -0.37 7.00
CA GLN A 266 -7.18 -1.64 7.64
C GLN A 266 -6.37 -2.59 6.74
N LYS A 267 -6.79 -2.79 5.49
CA LYS A 267 -6.16 -3.80 4.61
C LYS A 267 -5.64 -3.25 3.28
N SER A 268 -5.71 -1.94 3.11
CA SER A 268 -5.33 -1.25 1.88
C SER A 268 -4.16 -0.31 2.10
N ILE A 269 -3.69 0.29 1.02
CA ILE A 269 -2.59 1.26 1.05
C ILE A 269 -2.97 2.50 1.90
N ASP A 270 -1.96 3.16 2.46
CA ASP A 270 -2.06 4.43 3.18
C ASP A 270 -1.75 5.63 2.28
N ILE A 271 -0.88 5.42 1.29
CA ILE A 271 -0.39 6.47 0.39
C ILE A 271 -0.48 5.98 -1.06
N TYR A 272 -1.09 6.79 -1.91
CA TYR A 272 -1.08 6.61 -3.36
C TYR A 272 -0.09 7.58 -4.00
N LEU A 273 1.02 7.04 -4.49
CA LEU A 273 2.01 7.82 -5.23
C LEU A 273 1.70 7.77 -6.72
N ILE A 274 1.91 8.88 -7.42
CA ILE A 274 1.86 8.95 -8.88
C ILE A 274 3.26 9.26 -9.40
N ASN A 275 3.78 8.45 -10.32
CA ASN A 275 4.95 8.79 -11.11
C ASN A 275 4.45 9.66 -12.27
N GLU A 276 4.63 10.98 -12.13
CA GLU A 276 3.85 11.99 -12.84
C GLU A 276 4.75 12.93 -13.66
N TYR A 277 4.52 12.97 -14.98
CA TYR A 277 5.40 13.67 -15.92
C TYR A 277 4.64 14.60 -16.89
N ARG A 278 3.44 15.09 -16.56
CA ARG A 278 2.68 16.04 -17.40
C ARG A 278 3.17 17.48 -17.31
N TRP A 279 3.91 17.85 -16.26
CA TRP A 279 4.50 19.20 -16.15
C TRP A 279 5.91 19.24 -16.73
N CYS A 280 6.04 19.81 -17.91
CA CYS A 280 7.30 20.04 -18.63
C CYS A 280 7.73 21.51 -18.50
N PRO A 281 8.98 21.87 -18.86
CA PRO A 281 9.43 23.26 -18.79
C PRO A 281 8.46 24.20 -19.49
N LYS A 282 8.13 25.34 -18.86
CA LYS A 282 7.15 26.34 -19.33
C LYS A 282 5.67 25.91 -19.32
N SER A 283 5.32 24.74 -18.78
CA SER A 283 3.92 24.37 -18.55
C SER A 283 3.23 25.35 -17.59
N THR A 284 1.91 25.48 -17.72
CA THR A 284 1.05 26.16 -16.74
C THR A 284 0.30 25.14 -15.88
N PHE A 285 -0.21 25.57 -14.72
CA PHE A 285 -1.03 24.72 -13.86
C PHE A 285 -2.26 24.16 -14.58
N GLN A 286 -2.94 25.00 -15.38
CA GLN A 286 -4.14 24.61 -16.11
C GLN A 286 -3.87 23.48 -17.11
N GLN A 287 -2.70 23.50 -17.77
CA GLN A 287 -2.31 22.48 -18.74
C GLN A 287 -1.90 21.16 -18.07
N ALA A 288 -1.10 21.24 -17.01
CA ALA A 288 -0.51 20.05 -16.40
C ALA A 288 -1.39 19.45 -15.30
N TYR A 289 -1.81 20.26 -14.32
CA TYR A 289 -2.27 19.77 -13.02
C TYR A 289 -3.75 20.01 -12.71
N GLN A 290 -4.46 20.79 -13.53
CA GLN A 290 -5.91 20.96 -13.36
C GLN A 290 -6.66 19.62 -13.37
N ARG A 291 -6.26 18.70 -14.26
CA ARG A 291 -6.86 17.36 -14.33
C ARG A 291 -6.56 16.50 -13.10
N LEU A 292 -5.33 16.60 -12.59
CA LEU A 292 -4.90 15.87 -11.39
C LEU A 292 -5.74 16.27 -10.17
N ILE A 293 -5.88 17.58 -9.92
CA ILE A 293 -6.74 18.04 -8.81
C ILE A 293 -8.21 17.67 -9.03
N ASN A 294 -8.72 17.73 -10.26
CA ASN A 294 -10.12 17.40 -10.54
C ASN A 294 -10.46 15.95 -10.19
N PHE A 295 -9.57 14.99 -10.44
CA PHE A 295 -9.86 13.59 -10.10
C PHE A 295 -9.59 13.28 -8.63
N ALA A 296 -8.58 13.89 -8.00
CA ALA A 296 -8.12 13.50 -6.66
C ALA A 296 -8.90 14.12 -5.49
N GLN A 297 -9.72 15.15 -5.72
CA GLN A 297 -10.51 15.75 -4.62
C GLN A 297 -11.46 14.74 -3.96
N GLY A 298 -11.56 14.81 -2.63
CA GLY A 298 -12.37 13.90 -1.82
C GLY A 298 -11.71 12.54 -1.52
N ILE A 299 -10.51 12.27 -2.04
CA ILE A 299 -9.80 11.00 -1.76
C ILE A 299 -9.49 10.88 -0.25
N PRO A 300 -9.72 9.71 0.38
CA PRO A 300 -9.60 9.56 1.83
C PRO A 300 -8.20 9.15 2.32
N ILE A 301 -7.25 8.91 1.41
CA ILE A 301 -5.86 8.52 1.70
C ILE A 301 -4.88 9.55 1.14
N ALA A 302 -3.65 9.55 1.64
CA ALA A 302 -2.67 10.53 1.21
C ALA A 302 -2.27 10.30 -0.26
N VAL A 303 -2.17 11.38 -1.02
CA VAL A 303 -1.68 11.36 -2.40
C VAL A 303 -0.44 12.22 -2.51
N ALA A 304 0.58 11.76 -3.21
CA ALA A 304 1.78 12.52 -3.51
C ALA A 304 2.41 12.07 -4.83
N PHE A 305 3.45 12.76 -5.28
CA PHE A 305 4.21 12.34 -6.45
C PHE A 305 5.38 11.45 -6.07
N GLY A 306 5.32 10.19 -6.49
CA GLY A 306 6.40 9.22 -6.32
C GLY A 306 7.62 9.56 -7.15
N GLU A 307 7.38 10.20 -8.30
CA GLU A 307 8.35 10.76 -9.23
C GLU A 307 7.70 11.99 -9.89
N TYR A 308 8.46 13.05 -10.13
CA TYR A 308 8.06 14.13 -11.02
C TYR A 308 9.25 14.80 -11.71
N GLY A 309 8.94 15.55 -12.78
CA GLY A 309 9.90 16.40 -13.49
C GLY A 309 10.12 15.96 -14.93
N CYS A 310 9.09 16.17 -15.76
CA CYS A 310 9.15 15.93 -17.21
C CYS A 310 10.37 16.56 -17.86
N LYS A 311 10.95 15.85 -18.83
CA LYS A 311 12.02 16.37 -19.68
C LYS A 311 11.97 15.79 -21.09
N GLU A 312 11.27 16.50 -21.97
CA GLU A 312 11.12 16.11 -23.38
C GLU A 312 12.37 16.42 -24.22
N ASP A 313 13.05 17.53 -23.94
CA ASP A 313 14.28 17.96 -24.60
C ASP A 313 15.45 17.97 -23.60
N GLY A 314 16.56 17.31 -23.94
CA GLY A 314 17.76 17.27 -23.13
C GLY A 314 18.47 18.63 -23.01
N ALA A 315 18.27 19.51 -24.00
CA ALA A 315 18.88 20.84 -24.05
C ALA A 315 18.13 21.90 -23.23
N VAL A 316 16.89 21.63 -22.81
CA VAL A 316 16.07 22.56 -22.02
C VAL A 316 16.12 22.13 -20.56
N PRO A 317 16.73 22.94 -19.67
CA PRO A 317 16.73 22.66 -18.24
C PRO A 317 15.31 22.69 -17.66
N ARG A 318 15.07 21.86 -16.66
CA ARG A 318 13.81 21.91 -15.89
C ARG A 318 13.78 23.17 -15.02
N ASP A 319 12.70 23.93 -15.13
CA ASP A 319 12.45 25.14 -14.33
C ASP A 319 11.82 24.84 -12.97
N TRP A 320 11.23 23.66 -12.83
CA TRP A 320 10.49 23.20 -11.66
C TRP A 320 9.35 24.15 -11.25
N GLY A 321 8.67 24.76 -12.23
CA GLY A 321 7.58 25.73 -12.03
C GLY A 321 6.39 25.21 -11.21
N MET A 322 6.27 23.90 -11.02
CA MET A 322 5.23 23.26 -10.23
C MET A 322 5.43 23.36 -8.70
N ILE A 323 6.67 23.53 -8.23
CA ILE A 323 7.03 23.52 -6.80
C ILE A 323 6.17 24.44 -5.90
N PRO A 324 5.82 25.69 -6.27
CA PRO A 324 4.92 26.50 -5.46
C PRO A 324 3.58 25.82 -5.18
N TYR A 325 3.01 25.07 -6.14
CA TYR A 325 1.72 24.40 -5.98
C TYR A 325 1.75 23.25 -4.96
N TYR A 326 2.94 22.72 -4.64
CA TYR A 326 3.09 21.64 -3.65
C TYR A 326 3.15 22.15 -2.22
N TYR A 327 3.65 23.37 -2.03
CA TYR A 327 4.14 23.82 -0.74
C TYR A 327 3.51 25.12 -0.26
N GLN A 328 2.98 25.97 -1.14
CA GLN A 328 2.25 27.17 -0.70
C GLN A 328 0.85 26.81 -0.19
N SER A 329 0.17 27.78 0.42
CA SER A 329 -1.13 27.56 1.05
C SER A 329 -2.21 27.14 0.03
N PRO A 330 -3.24 26.37 0.42
CA PRO A 330 -4.29 25.93 -0.50
C PRO A 330 -4.97 27.07 -1.28
N SER A 331 -5.07 28.27 -0.70
CA SER A 331 -5.60 29.48 -1.37
C SER A 331 -4.72 30.00 -2.51
N GLU A 332 -3.42 29.74 -2.46
CA GLU A 332 -2.45 30.15 -3.49
C GLU A 332 -2.26 29.08 -4.58
N THR A 333 -2.69 27.84 -4.32
CA THR A 333 -2.39 26.69 -5.17
C THR A 333 -3.63 26.06 -5.80
N SER A 334 -4.77 26.76 -5.88
CA SER A 334 -6.04 26.18 -6.36
C SER A 334 -6.43 24.90 -5.60
N GLN A 335 -6.20 24.87 -4.28
CA GLN A 335 -6.38 23.71 -3.40
C GLN A 335 -5.47 22.52 -3.69
N PHE A 336 -4.47 22.66 -4.57
CA PHE A 336 -3.57 21.56 -4.91
C PHE A 336 -2.81 21.00 -3.69
N SER A 337 -2.20 21.87 -2.88
CA SER A 337 -1.49 21.49 -1.65
C SER A 337 -2.41 21.09 -0.49
N GLU A 338 -3.73 21.20 -0.65
CA GLU A 338 -4.69 20.60 0.27
C GLU A 338 -4.79 19.09 0.03
N VAL A 339 -4.82 18.68 -1.25
CA VAL A 339 -5.00 17.27 -1.66
C VAL A 339 -3.67 16.53 -1.80
N TYR A 340 -2.66 17.15 -2.41
CA TYR A 340 -1.37 16.54 -2.67
C TYR A 340 -0.35 16.86 -1.58
N SER A 341 0.38 15.85 -1.15
CA SER A 341 1.36 15.91 -0.06
C SER A 341 2.79 16.04 -0.56
N GLY A 342 3.00 16.78 -1.65
CA GLY A 342 4.31 17.03 -2.26
C GLY A 342 4.79 15.89 -3.17
N GLY A 343 6.11 15.70 -3.28
CA GLY A 343 6.68 14.66 -4.13
C GLY A 343 8.20 14.58 -4.20
N LEU A 344 8.67 13.68 -5.08
CA LEU A 344 10.08 13.35 -5.28
C LEU A 344 10.54 13.67 -6.71
N ALA A 345 11.51 14.58 -6.86
CA ALA A 345 12.11 14.89 -8.16
C ALA A 345 12.87 13.68 -8.71
N TYR A 346 12.62 13.33 -9.98
CA TYR A 346 13.25 12.19 -10.66
C TYR A 346 14.24 12.64 -11.74
N SER A 347 15.45 12.12 -11.87
CA SER A 347 16.15 11.15 -11.02
C SER A 347 17.39 11.78 -10.39
N TYR A 348 17.95 11.19 -9.33
CA TYR A 348 19.25 11.64 -8.82
C TYR A 348 20.33 11.43 -9.88
N GLY A 349 20.52 10.18 -10.35
CA GLY A 349 21.63 9.84 -11.23
C GLY A 349 21.25 8.93 -12.39
N GLN A 350 22.26 8.26 -12.96
CA GLN A 350 22.15 7.45 -14.19
C GLN A 350 21.88 5.96 -13.93
N ALA A 351 21.81 5.52 -12.66
CA ALA A 351 21.55 4.13 -12.32
C ALA A 351 20.23 3.63 -12.92
N LYS A 352 20.25 2.42 -13.51
CA LYS A 352 19.13 1.74 -14.17
C LYS A 352 18.49 2.52 -15.34
N LEU A 353 19.10 3.62 -15.77
CA LEU A 353 18.65 4.41 -16.91
C LEU A 353 19.46 4.08 -18.17
N ALA A 354 18.87 4.31 -19.35
CA ALA A 354 19.59 4.23 -20.61
C ALA A 354 20.70 5.31 -20.68
N PRO A 355 21.79 5.10 -21.45
CA PRO A 355 22.92 6.04 -21.50
C PRO A 355 22.54 7.45 -21.96
N ASP A 356 21.49 7.57 -22.77
CA ASP A 356 20.94 8.81 -23.34
C ASP A 356 19.73 9.35 -22.55
N ALA A 357 19.45 8.82 -21.36
CA ALA A 357 18.36 9.28 -20.52
C ALA A 357 18.53 10.75 -20.12
N LYS A 358 17.43 11.52 -20.21
CA LYS A 358 17.43 12.98 -20.01
C LYS A 358 17.24 13.40 -18.55
N PHE A 359 16.64 12.53 -17.74
CA PHE A 359 16.22 12.77 -16.36
C PHE A 359 17.31 12.95 -15.29
N PRO A 360 18.53 12.36 -15.40
CA PRO A 360 19.54 12.46 -14.36
C PRO A 360 19.87 13.92 -13.98
N MET A 361 19.68 14.24 -12.71
CA MET A 361 20.13 15.53 -12.14
C MET A 361 21.64 15.57 -11.90
N PHE A 362 22.26 14.40 -11.82
CA PHE A 362 23.71 14.22 -11.77
C PHE A 362 24.19 13.23 -12.84
N THR A 363 25.34 13.51 -13.44
CA THR A 363 25.99 12.66 -14.45
C THR A 363 27.41 12.25 -14.05
N GLY A 364 28.04 11.40 -14.87
CA GLY A 364 29.41 10.92 -14.66
C GLY A 364 29.52 9.76 -13.68
N GLY A 365 28.40 9.11 -13.37
CA GLY A 365 28.33 7.91 -12.51
C GLY A 365 28.09 6.64 -13.30
N SER A 366 27.94 5.54 -12.57
CA SER A 366 27.59 4.24 -13.13
C SER A 366 26.09 4.14 -13.43
N GLN A 367 25.75 3.30 -14.42
CA GLN A 367 24.39 2.82 -14.67
C GLN A 367 24.03 1.58 -13.83
N ASP A 368 25.04 0.88 -13.31
CA ASP A 368 24.88 -0.18 -12.31
C ASP A 368 24.61 0.48 -10.94
N PRO A 369 23.46 0.20 -10.28
CA PRO A 369 23.12 0.80 -8.99
C PRO A 369 24.04 0.36 -7.84
N LEU A 370 24.83 -0.71 -8.01
CA LEU A 370 25.76 -1.23 -7.01
C LEU A 370 27.18 -0.60 -7.13
N LYS A 371 27.31 0.43 -7.96
CA LYS A 371 28.58 1.12 -8.23
C LYS A 371 28.46 2.61 -7.92
N GLN A 372 29.52 3.35 -8.23
CA GLN A 372 29.64 4.76 -7.92
C GLN A 372 28.47 5.60 -8.47
N PRO A 373 27.77 6.36 -7.60
CA PRO A 373 26.77 7.33 -8.00
C PRO A 373 27.28 8.44 -8.90
N SER A 374 26.38 9.02 -9.69
CA SER A 374 26.66 10.25 -10.44
C SER A 374 27.11 11.38 -9.54
N THR A 375 28.09 12.17 -10.00
CA THR A 375 28.76 13.20 -9.20
C THR A 375 28.63 14.60 -9.79
N THR A 376 28.47 14.75 -11.10
CA THR A 376 28.47 16.06 -11.78
C THR A 376 27.06 16.65 -11.81
N PRO A 377 26.78 17.77 -11.13
CA PRO A 377 25.44 18.35 -11.12
C PRO A 377 25.07 18.95 -12.48
N SER A 378 23.79 18.84 -12.86
CA SER A 378 23.22 19.51 -14.03
C SER A 378 22.56 20.84 -13.68
N GLU A 379 22.16 21.59 -14.71
CA GLU A 379 21.38 22.82 -14.53
C GLU A 379 19.99 22.52 -13.92
N ASP A 380 19.41 21.35 -14.20
CA ASP A 380 18.16 20.92 -13.56
C ASP A 380 18.30 20.88 -12.04
N TYR A 381 19.40 20.33 -11.52
CA TYR A 381 19.65 20.29 -10.08
C TYR A 381 19.81 21.69 -9.50
N THR A 382 20.51 22.56 -10.20
CA THR A 382 20.71 23.96 -9.79
C THR A 382 19.35 24.67 -9.65
N ASN A 383 18.46 24.47 -10.62
CA ASN A 383 17.11 25.04 -10.61
C ASN A 383 16.24 24.43 -9.51
N LEU A 384 16.31 23.11 -9.30
CA LEU A 384 15.56 22.43 -8.23
C LEU A 384 15.96 23.00 -6.87
N LYS A 385 17.27 23.11 -6.63
CA LYS A 385 17.81 23.66 -5.39
C LYS A 385 17.34 25.08 -5.13
N ALA A 386 17.27 25.92 -6.16
CA ALA A 386 16.73 27.27 -6.06
C ALA A 386 15.24 27.28 -5.69
N MET A 387 14.43 26.44 -6.34
CA MET A 387 13.00 26.34 -6.07
C MET A 387 12.71 25.78 -4.67
N PHE A 388 13.47 24.77 -4.23
CA PHE A 388 13.39 24.24 -2.87
C PHE A 388 13.82 25.27 -1.83
N ALA A 389 14.87 26.06 -2.07
CA ALA A 389 15.24 27.13 -1.14
C ALA A 389 14.15 28.21 -1.03
N LYS A 390 13.46 28.53 -2.15
CA LYS A 390 12.45 29.59 -2.24
C LYS A 390 11.11 29.22 -1.59
N TYR A 391 10.60 28.02 -1.82
CA TYR A 391 9.25 27.64 -1.38
C TYR A 391 9.30 26.64 -0.24
N LYS A 392 8.69 26.99 0.89
CA LYS A 392 8.57 26.15 2.08
C LYS A 392 7.15 25.58 2.18
N PRO A 393 6.98 24.33 2.65
CA PRO A 393 5.65 23.83 2.98
C PRO A 393 4.94 24.76 3.96
N TYR A 394 3.67 25.05 3.70
CA TYR A 394 2.84 25.79 4.64
C TYR A 394 2.62 24.95 5.90
N SER A 395 2.43 25.65 7.03
CA SER A 395 2.18 24.99 8.31
C SER A 395 0.68 24.70 8.45
N GLU A 396 0.39 23.47 8.85
CA GLU A 396 -0.92 23.01 9.26
C GLU A 396 -0.70 22.02 10.41
N LYS A 397 -1.37 22.20 11.53
CA LYS A 397 -1.28 21.26 12.66
C LYS A 397 -2.49 20.36 12.73
N ALA A 398 -2.25 19.10 13.04
CA ALA A 398 -3.28 18.17 13.46
C ALA A 398 -4.02 18.72 14.69
N ALA A 399 -5.33 18.56 14.71
CA ALA A 399 -6.20 19.02 15.79
C ALA A 399 -6.26 18.02 16.97
N TRP A 400 -5.38 17.02 17.00
CA TRP A 400 -5.35 16.04 18.08
C TRP A 400 -4.81 16.61 19.38
N THR A 401 -5.10 15.89 20.47
CA THR A 401 -4.47 16.04 21.78
C THR A 401 -3.61 14.81 22.06
N PRO A 402 -2.75 14.79 23.11
CA PRO A 402 -2.01 13.59 23.48
C PRO A 402 -2.89 12.35 23.68
N THR A 403 -4.12 12.51 24.17
CA THR A 403 -5.06 11.40 24.42
C THR A 403 -5.90 11.02 23.21
N THR A 404 -6.00 11.88 22.19
CA THR A 404 -6.84 11.63 21.00
C THR A 404 -6.03 11.35 19.74
N LYS A 405 -4.70 11.41 19.79
CA LYS A 405 -3.83 11.28 18.60
C LYS A 405 -4.07 9.99 17.79
N CYS A 406 -4.32 8.87 18.46
CA CYS A 406 -4.55 7.60 17.76
C CYS A 406 -5.99 7.33 17.35
N SER A 407 -6.96 8.12 17.83
CA SER A 407 -8.38 8.04 17.44
C SER A 407 -8.83 9.21 16.55
N TRP A 408 -7.95 10.17 16.31
CA TRP A 408 -8.24 11.35 15.49
C TRP A 408 -7.95 11.09 14.01
N ALA A 409 -8.83 11.62 13.15
CA ALA A 409 -8.64 11.70 11.71
C ALA A 409 -8.88 13.15 11.24
N PRO A 410 -8.14 13.65 10.24
CA PRO A 410 -8.46 14.93 9.63
C PRO A 410 -9.75 14.86 8.82
N ASP A 411 -10.46 15.98 8.74
CA ASP A 411 -11.58 16.13 7.82
C ASP A 411 -11.08 16.14 6.36
N VAL A 412 -11.83 15.47 5.49
CA VAL A 412 -11.64 15.59 4.04
C VAL A 412 -12.41 16.81 3.56
N VAL A 413 -11.75 17.97 3.52
CA VAL A 413 -12.40 19.27 3.25
C VAL A 413 -12.75 19.50 1.78
N THR A 414 -12.07 18.80 0.85
CA THR A 414 -12.41 18.82 -0.58
C THR A 414 -13.47 17.76 -0.88
N LYS A 415 -14.28 18.01 -1.92
CA LYS A 415 -15.34 17.09 -2.34
C LYS A 415 -15.04 16.55 -3.72
N THR A 416 -15.39 15.28 -3.95
CA THR A 416 -15.34 14.67 -5.27
C THR A 416 -16.02 15.58 -6.30
N GLN A 417 -15.30 15.87 -7.39
CA GLN A 417 -15.83 16.70 -8.47
C GLN A 417 -16.84 15.91 -9.30
N ALA A 418 -17.89 16.57 -9.77
CA ALA A 418 -18.91 15.96 -10.63
C ALA A 418 -18.33 15.37 -11.93
N SER A 419 -17.19 15.89 -12.40
CA SER A 419 -16.45 15.35 -13.54
C SER A 419 -15.80 13.99 -13.26
N ASN A 420 -15.56 13.65 -11.99
CA ASN A 420 -15.11 12.33 -11.57
C ASN A 420 -16.34 11.44 -11.33
N THR A 421 -16.91 10.93 -12.42
CA THR A 421 -18.14 10.12 -12.39
C THR A 421 -17.94 8.84 -11.57
N ARG A 422 -16.80 8.16 -11.73
CA ARG A 422 -16.47 6.92 -11.02
C ARG A 422 -16.54 7.06 -9.50
N ALA A 423 -15.86 8.05 -8.93
CA ALA A 423 -15.86 8.26 -7.48
C ALA A 423 -17.15 8.94 -7.00
N THR A 424 -17.81 9.74 -7.84
CA THR A 424 -19.12 10.35 -7.50
C THR A 424 -20.21 9.30 -7.35
N GLU A 425 -20.25 8.32 -8.26
CA GLU A 425 -21.26 7.26 -8.26
C GLU A 425 -20.97 6.17 -7.23
N ASN A 426 -19.70 5.78 -7.08
CA ASN A 426 -19.34 4.58 -6.32
C ASN A 426 -18.53 4.84 -5.04
N GLY A 427 -18.22 6.11 -4.74
CA GLY A 427 -17.34 6.49 -3.64
C GLY A 427 -15.87 6.10 -3.87
N TRP A 428 -15.00 6.49 -2.95
CA TRP A 428 -13.56 6.16 -3.02
C TRP A 428 -13.21 4.79 -2.43
N ILE A 429 -14.04 4.29 -1.52
CA ILE A 429 -13.86 2.99 -0.85
C ILE A 429 -15.09 2.15 -1.16
N PRO A 430 -15.10 1.42 -2.28
CA PRO A 430 -16.18 0.47 -2.57
C PRO A 430 -16.33 -0.56 -1.44
N ALA A 431 -17.57 -0.88 -1.06
CA ALA A 431 -17.82 -1.85 0.01
C ALA A 431 -17.37 -3.30 -0.34
N SER A 432 -17.28 -3.64 -1.63
CA SER A 432 -16.88 -4.96 -2.09
C SER A 432 -15.87 -4.88 -3.23
N CYS A 433 -14.89 -5.78 -3.21
CA CYS A 433 -13.93 -5.98 -4.29
C CYS A 433 -14.48 -6.76 -5.49
N SER A 434 -15.69 -7.33 -5.36
CA SER A 434 -16.40 -8.03 -6.43
C SER A 434 -17.34 -7.11 -7.21
N ALA A 435 -17.35 -5.81 -6.92
CA ALA A 435 -18.26 -4.87 -7.57
C ALA A 435 -18.00 -4.81 -9.09
N ALA A 436 -19.07 -4.90 -9.89
CA ALA A 436 -18.94 -5.02 -11.34
C ALA A 436 -18.19 -3.85 -12.00
N PHE A 437 -18.32 -2.62 -11.47
CA PHE A 437 -17.64 -1.44 -12.02
C PHE A 437 -16.11 -1.46 -11.82
N LEU A 438 -15.60 -2.32 -10.93
CA LEU A 438 -14.17 -2.52 -10.71
C LEU A 438 -13.54 -3.48 -11.74
N LYS A 439 -14.37 -4.20 -12.49
CA LYS A 439 -13.98 -5.21 -13.47
C LYS A 439 -14.21 -4.67 -14.89
N VAL A 440 -13.15 -4.22 -15.56
CA VAL A 440 -13.26 -3.62 -16.90
C VAL A 440 -12.89 -4.59 -18.03
N ALA A 441 -12.18 -5.67 -17.69
CA ALA A 441 -12.00 -6.87 -18.50
C ALA A 441 -12.44 -8.12 -17.74
N ASP A 442 -12.77 -9.18 -18.47
CA ASP A 442 -13.27 -10.44 -17.89
C ASP A 442 -12.26 -11.14 -16.96
N THR A 443 -10.98 -10.84 -17.15
CA THR A 443 -9.86 -11.35 -16.36
C THR A 443 -9.56 -10.51 -15.12
N ASP A 444 -10.12 -9.30 -15.00
CA ASP A 444 -9.82 -8.42 -13.87
C ASP A 444 -10.43 -8.97 -12.58
N THR A 445 -9.65 -8.91 -11.51
CA THR A 445 -10.07 -9.23 -10.14
C THR A 445 -9.26 -8.39 -9.16
N TRP A 446 -9.87 -8.11 -8.01
CA TRP A 446 -9.25 -7.43 -6.86
C TRP A 446 -9.14 -8.35 -5.64
N ILE A 447 -9.35 -9.65 -5.85
CA ILE A 447 -9.37 -10.67 -4.80
C ILE A 447 -8.26 -11.68 -5.09
N ALA A 448 -7.38 -11.88 -4.12
CA ALA A 448 -6.33 -12.90 -4.15
C ALA A 448 -6.25 -13.60 -2.79
N LYS A 449 -5.68 -14.80 -2.76
CA LYS A 449 -5.45 -15.53 -1.51
C LYS A 449 -4.24 -14.97 -0.78
N SER A 450 -4.36 -14.89 0.55
CA SER A 450 -3.23 -14.56 1.44
C SER A 450 -2.07 -15.53 1.27
N ARG A 451 -0.85 -15.05 1.51
CA ARG A 451 0.36 -15.89 1.62
C ARG A 451 0.77 -16.14 3.07
N GLU A 452 -0.04 -15.74 4.04
CA GLU A 452 0.23 -16.05 5.44
C GLU A 452 0.29 -17.56 5.71
N GLY A 453 1.35 -17.98 6.41
CA GLY A 453 1.52 -19.36 6.85
C GLY A 453 1.77 -20.41 5.75
N VAL A 454 1.98 -20.00 4.50
CA VAL A 454 2.31 -20.91 3.38
C VAL A 454 3.73 -21.45 3.51
N VAL A 455 3.93 -22.68 3.04
CA VAL A 455 5.26 -23.29 2.89
C VAL A 455 6.01 -22.57 1.78
N CYS A 456 7.29 -22.30 2.00
CA CYS A 456 8.10 -21.55 1.05
C CYS A 456 9.55 -22.01 0.91
N ASP A 457 9.91 -23.11 1.56
CA ASP A 457 11.16 -23.81 1.30
C ASP A 457 10.92 -25.31 1.12
N ASP A 458 11.90 -26.00 0.53
CA ASP A 458 11.84 -27.43 0.21
C ASP A 458 11.81 -28.33 1.46
N SER A 459 12.12 -27.76 2.64
CA SER A 459 12.09 -28.46 3.93
C SER A 459 10.73 -28.36 4.63
N GLY A 460 9.73 -27.72 3.99
CA GLY A 460 8.41 -27.50 4.58
C GLY A 460 8.33 -26.29 5.52
N GLY A 461 9.39 -25.47 5.57
CA GLY A 461 9.44 -24.24 6.34
C GLY A 461 8.49 -23.17 5.79
N LYS A 462 7.99 -22.34 6.70
CA LYS A 462 7.08 -21.23 6.39
C LYS A 462 7.84 -19.93 6.19
N CYS A 463 7.30 -19.06 5.35
CA CYS A 463 7.85 -17.73 5.07
C CYS A 463 7.52 -16.68 6.14
N ASP A 464 7.37 -17.13 7.39
CA ASP A 464 7.01 -16.28 8.51
C ASP A 464 8.25 -15.58 9.06
N VAL A 465 8.09 -14.30 9.40
CA VAL A 465 9.15 -13.48 9.98
C VAL A 465 8.79 -13.16 11.42
N ALA A 466 9.61 -13.62 12.36
CA ALA A 466 9.42 -13.36 13.78
C ALA A 466 9.95 -11.98 14.18
N VAL A 467 9.22 -11.31 15.07
CA VAL A 467 9.64 -10.10 15.79
C VAL A 467 9.76 -10.48 17.28
N PRO A 468 10.92 -10.99 17.73
CA PRO A 468 11.08 -11.45 19.10
C PRO A 468 11.03 -10.27 20.09
N ASP A 469 11.74 -9.19 19.75
CA ASP A 469 12.01 -8.05 20.62
C ASP A 469 11.37 -6.75 20.11
N LYS A 470 11.33 -5.73 20.96
CA LYS A 470 10.92 -4.36 20.61
C LYS A 470 11.90 -3.75 19.59
N LEU A 471 11.35 -3.15 18.53
CA LEU A 471 12.07 -2.51 17.42
C LEU A 471 11.78 -1.02 17.40
N GLY A 472 12.71 -0.22 17.94
CA GLY A 472 12.58 1.23 17.99
C GLY A 472 11.27 1.69 18.62
N THR A 473 10.62 2.68 17.99
CA THR A 473 9.30 3.17 18.35
C THR A 473 8.21 2.16 17.93
N THR A 474 7.37 1.75 18.87
CA THR A 474 6.26 0.82 18.64
C THR A 474 4.93 1.53 18.45
N GLU A 475 3.91 0.82 17.95
CA GLU A 475 2.55 1.40 17.90
C GLU A 475 2.02 1.71 19.30
N GLU A 476 2.40 0.91 20.30
CA GLU A 476 2.10 1.19 21.70
C GLU A 476 2.79 2.46 22.22
N ASP A 477 4.04 2.72 21.85
CA ASP A 477 4.71 3.99 22.20
C ASP A 477 4.02 5.19 21.55
N LEU A 478 3.51 5.03 20.32
CA LEU A 478 2.79 6.08 19.59
C LEU A 478 1.41 6.37 20.20
N CYS A 479 0.71 5.34 20.68
CA CYS A 479 -0.67 5.44 21.14
C CYS A 479 -0.86 5.38 22.67
N GLY A 480 0.19 5.11 23.43
CA GLY A 480 0.17 4.87 24.88
C GLY A 480 -0.34 3.49 25.26
N THR A 481 -1.41 3.03 24.61
CA THR A 481 -1.95 1.66 24.74
C THR A 481 -2.18 1.06 23.37
N TYR A 482 -1.87 -0.22 23.20
CA TYR A 482 -2.17 -0.94 21.96
C TYR A 482 -2.68 -2.34 22.22
N GLU A 483 -3.87 -2.63 21.70
CA GLU A 483 -4.46 -3.97 21.73
C GLU A 483 -4.38 -4.61 20.35
N VAL A 484 -3.83 -5.83 20.31
CA VAL A 484 -3.84 -6.63 19.09
C VAL A 484 -5.27 -7.09 18.85
N VAL A 485 -5.88 -6.57 17.79
CA VAL A 485 -7.24 -6.95 17.40
C VAL A 485 -7.23 -8.38 16.86
N SER A 486 -8.07 -9.25 17.43
CA SER A 486 -8.38 -10.58 16.89
C SER A 486 -9.75 -10.52 16.22
N GLY A 487 -9.76 -10.42 14.89
CA GLY A 487 -10.96 -10.25 14.08
C GLY A 487 -11.40 -8.78 13.93
N GLY A 488 -12.66 -8.57 13.57
CA GLY A 488 -13.31 -7.26 13.53
C GLY A 488 -13.38 -6.61 12.15
N ASP A 489 -12.68 -7.12 11.13
CA ASP A 489 -12.83 -6.59 9.78
C ASP A 489 -14.24 -6.84 9.23
N ALA A 490 -14.77 -5.85 8.50
CA ALA A 490 -16.03 -5.99 7.81
C ALA A 490 -15.97 -7.16 6.80
N CYS A 491 -17.03 -7.96 6.77
CA CYS A 491 -17.13 -9.14 5.91
C CYS A 491 -18.57 -9.30 5.41
N GLU A 492 -18.73 -9.96 4.27
CA GLU A 492 -20.04 -10.36 3.77
C GLU A 492 -20.25 -11.87 3.87
N VAL A 493 -19.19 -12.63 3.64
CA VAL A 493 -19.13 -14.09 3.69
C VAL A 493 -17.92 -14.54 4.51
N SER A 494 -17.97 -15.75 5.09
CA SER A 494 -16.88 -16.23 5.95
C SER A 494 -15.53 -16.35 5.26
N SER A 495 -15.50 -16.51 3.93
CA SER A 495 -14.24 -16.51 3.17
C SER A 495 -13.50 -15.17 3.20
N ASP A 496 -14.19 -14.06 3.49
CA ASP A 496 -13.57 -12.74 3.66
C ASP A 496 -12.68 -12.69 4.91
N CYS A 497 -12.91 -13.62 5.86
CA CYS A 497 -12.19 -13.77 7.12
C CYS A 497 -11.10 -14.85 7.06
N GLY A 498 -10.71 -15.27 5.85
CA GLY A 498 -9.78 -16.37 5.63
C GLY A 498 -10.31 -17.73 6.08
N GLU A 499 -9.45 -18.75 6.05
CA GLU A 499 -9.81 -20.13 6.41
C GLU A 499 -10.02 -20.33 7.92
N ASN A 500 -9.55 -19.38 8.74
CA ASN A 500 -9.53 -19.49 10.20
C ASN A 500 -10.40 -18.43 10.88
N GLY A 501 -11.36 -17.87 10.15
CA GLY A 501 -12.31 -16.90 10.66
C GLY A 501 -13.74 -17.21 10.20
N GLN A 502 -14.70 -16.64 10.91
CA GLN A 502 -16.13 -16.70 10.55
C GLN A 502 -16.67 -15.29 10.42
N CYS A 503 -17.49 -15.05 9.40
CA CYS A 503 -18.19 -13.78 9.26
C CYS A 503 -19.45 -13.80 10.12
N LEU A 504 -19.43 -13.10 11.26
CA LEU A 504 -20.51 -13.09 12.24
C LEU A 504 -21.16 -11.70 12.30
N THR A 505 -22.45 -11.64 12.64
CA THR A 505 -23.10 -10.36 12.90
C THR A 505 -22.82 -9.93 14.33
N VAL A 506 -22.09 -8.83 14.51
CA VAL A 506 -21.77 -8.19 15.79
C VAL A 506 -22.40 -6.80 15.78
N ASN A 507 -23.33 -6.54 16.72
CA ASN A 507 -24.05 -5.26 16.84
C ASN A 507 -24.75 -4.79 15.55
N GLY A 508 -25.29 -5.72 14.76
CA GLY A 508 -26.00 -5.41 13.51
C GLY A 508 -25.10 -5.18 12.30
N THR A 509 -23.78 -5.29 12.45
CA THR A 509 -22.81 -5.25 11.34
C THR A 509 -22.09 -6.58 11.23
N LYS A 510 -21.82 -7.06 10.02
CA LYS A 510 -21.06 -8.30 9.82
C LYS A 510 -19.55 -8.01 9.96
N ALA A 511 -18.88 -8.78 10.81
CA ALA A 511 -17.45 -8.68 11.06
C ALA A 511 -16.80 -10.05 11.27
N CYS A 512 -15.50 -10.13 10.98
CA CYS A 512 -14.73 -11.34 11.15
C CYS A 512 -14.52 -11.71 12.62
N SER A 513 -14.72 -12.97 12.96
CA SER A 513 -14.41 -13.53 14.28
C SER A 513 -13.41 -14.67 14.11
N CYS A 514 -12.26 -14.59 14.76
CA CYS A 514 -11.19 -15.56 14.58
C CYS A 514 -11.42 -16.83 15.39
N LEU A 515 -11.01 -17.96 14.83
CA LEU A 515 -10.86 -19.19 15.58
C LEU A 515 -9.71 -19.06 16.59
N THR A 516 -9.76 -19.85 17.66
CA THR A 516 -8.66 -19.96 18.63
C THR A 516 -7.34 -20.23 17.90
N CYS A 517 -6.24 -19.63 18.37
CA CYS A 517 -4.91 -19.59 17.71
C CYS A 517 -4.73 -18.61 16.57
N TYR A 518 -5.77 -17.88 16.16
CA TYR A 518 -5.68 -16.94 15.05
C TYR A 518 -6.06 -15.54 15.50
N THR A 519 -5.40 -14.56 14.88
CA THR A 519 -5.53 -13.15 15.21
C THR A 519 -5.33 -12.30 13.96
N GLY A 520 -5.31 -10.99 14.16
CA GLY A 520 -5.37 -10.02 13.08
C GLY A 520 -6.80 -9.84 12.58
N ALA A 521 -7.00 -8.78 11.83
CA ALA A 521 -8.34 -8.33 11.48
C ALA A 521 -9.10 -9.33 10.57
N THR A 522 -8.37 -10.05 9.71
CA THR A 522 -8.88 -11.10 8.82
C THR A 522 -8.55 -12.52 9.30
N CYS A 523 -8.13 -12.72 10.56
CA CYS A 523 -7.87 -14.05 11.13
C CYS A 523 -6.84 -14.92 10.38
N SER A 524 -5.95 -14.30 9.61
CA SER A 524 -4.95 -15.01 8.81
C SER A 524 -3.63 -15.25 9.54
N VAL A 525 -3.38 -14.55 10.65
CA VAL A 525 -2.11 -14.63 11.38
C VAL A 525 -2.25 -15.60 12.54
N LYS A 526 -1.37 -16.60 12.58
CA LYS A 526 -1.33 -17.56 13.69
C LYS A 526 -0.63 -16.94 14.91
N ASP A 527 -1.31 -16.95 16.05
CA ASP A 527 -0.77 -16.51 17.33
C ASP A 527 -0.83 -17.65 18.35
N ILE A 528 0.33 -18.25 18.59
CA ILE A 528 0.47 -19.39 19.50
C ILE A 528 0.17 -18.99 20.95
N SER A 529 0.33 -17.71 21.31
CA SER A 529 0.07 -17.26 22.69
C SER A 529 -1.42 -17.32 23.06
N THR A 530 -2.32 -17.26 22.07
CA THR A 530 -3.77 -17.42 22.26
C THR A 530 -4.24 -18.87 22.11
N CYS A 531 -3.37 -19.79 21.68
CA CYS A 531 -3.70 -21.21 21.56
C CYS A 531 -3.88 -21.93 22.89
N SER A 532 -3.25 -21.43 23.96
CA SER A 532 -3.10 -22.14 25.23
C SER A 532 -4.32 -22.06 26.15
N SER A 533 -5.44 -21.44 25.73
CA SER A 533 -6.69 -21.45 26.50
C SER A 533 -7.58 -22.67 26.25
N LEU A 534 -7.21 -23.58 25.34
CA LEU A 534 -7.80 -24.92 25.31
C LEU A 534 -7.17 -25.74 26.44
N SER A 535 -7.67 -25.56 27.67
CA SER A 535 -7.62 -26.64 28.64
C SER A 535 -8.26 -27.83 27.97
N SER A 536 -7.48 -28.85 27.62
CA SER A 536 -8.03 -30.13 27.20
C SER A 536 -8.86 -30.65 28.36
N SER A 537 -10.18 -30.41 28.31
CA SER A 537 -11.08 -31.11 29.20
C SER A 537 -10.94 -32.59 28.87
N ALA A 538 -10.48 -33.38 29.83
CA ALA A 538 -10.38 -34.84 29.69
C ALA A 538 -11.73 -35.49 29.33
N ASP A 539 -12.84 -34.75 29.48
CA ASP A 539 -14.19 -35.18 29.18
C ASP A 539 -14.72 -34.72 27.80
N ALA A 540 -14.01 -33.85 27.09
CA ALA A 540 -14.41 -33.39 25.75
C ALA A 540 -14.60 -34.55 24.74
N PRO A 541 -13.73 -35.59 24.69
CA PRO A 541 -13.99 -36.76 23.86
C PRO A 541 -15.30 -37.46 24.23
N LYS A 542 -15.59 -37.61 25.54
CA LYS A 542 -16.80 -38.28 26.02
C LYS A 542 -18.06 -37.53 25.60
N ILE A 543 -18.07 -36.20 25.71
CA ILE A 543 -19.21 -35.36 25.33
C ILE A 543 -19.46 -35.45 23.81
N VAL A 544 -18.41 -35.41 22.99
CA VAL A 544 -18.52 -35.54 21.53
C VAL A 544 -19.04 -36.93 21.15
N PHE A 545 -18.52 -38.00 21.75
CA PHE A 545 -19.00 -39.37 21.49
C PHE A 545 -20.46 -39.58 21.92
N ILE A 546 -20.89 -39.00 23.05
CA ILE A 546 -22.29 -39.03 23.50
C ILE A 546 -23.19 -38.27 22.52
N GLY A 547 -22.77 -37.09 22.05
CA GLY A 547 -23.52 -36.29 21.09
C GLY A 547 -23.69 -36.97 19.74
N VAL A 548 -22.61 -37.55 19.19
CA VAL A 548 -22.66 -38.33 17.94
C VAL A 548 -23.51 -39.59 18.12
N GLY A 549 -23.38 -40.29 19.26
CA GLY A 549 -24.21 -41.46 19.58
C GLY A 549 -25.70 -41.13 19.64
N ALA A 550 -26.07 -40.02 20.29
CA ALA A 550 -27.45 -39.55 20.36
C ALA A 550 -28.00 -39.17 18.97
N PHE A 551 -27.19 -38.48 18.16
CA PHE A 551 -27.57 -38.12 16.79
C PHE A 551 -27.81 -39.36 15.91
N LEU A 552 -26.91 -40.35 15.97
CA LEU A 552 -27.05 -41.60 15.23
C LEU A 552 -28.27 -42.41 15.68
N ALA A 553 -28.59 -42.41 16.98
CA ALA A 553 -29.79 -43.06 17.49
C ALA A 553 -31.08 -42.39 16.97
N VAL A 554 -31.12 -41.05 16.95
CA VAL A 554 -32.25 -40.30 16.38
C VAL A 554 -32.39 -40.59 14.88
N MET A 555 -31.28 -40.58 14.14
CA MET A 555 -31.30 -40.91 12.70
C MET A 555 -31.78 -42.34 12.44
N ALA A 556 -31.39 -43.31 13.26
CA ALA A 556 -31.87 -44.69 13.14
C ALA A 556 -33.40 -44.78 13.34
N VAL A 557 -33.95 -44.07 14.33
CA VAL A 557 -35.40 -44.01 14.56
C VAL A 557 -36.12 -43.38 13.36
N VAL A 558 -35.57 -42.30 12.79
CA VAL A 558 -36.11 -41.67 11.58
C VAL A 558 -36.11 -42.63 10.40
N PHE A 559 -35.02 -43.37 10.16
CA PHE A 559 -34.95 -44.35 9.08
C PHE A 559 -35.93 -45.51 9.27
N VAL A 560 -36.11 -46.01 10.50
CA VAL A 560 -37.12 -47.03 10.81
C VAL A 560 -38.53 -46.51 10.55
N ALA A 561 -38.85 -45.29 10.99
CA ALA A 561 -40.14 -44.67 10.72
C ALA A 561 -40.41 -44.52 9.22
N LEU A 562 -39.42 -44.07 8.45
CA LEU A 562 -39.51 -43.97 6.99
C LEU A 562 -39.69 -45.34 6.32
N ALA A 563 -39.01 -46.38 6.79
CA ALA A 563 -39.17 -47.75 6.30
C ALA A 563 -40.60 -48.27 6.55
N VAL A 564 -41.16 -48.03 7.74
CA VAL A 564 -42.56 -48.40 8.07
C VAL A 564 -43.55 -47.67 7.18
N VAL A 565 -43.35 -46.38 6.92
CA VAL A 565 -44.18 -45.59 5.99
C VAL A 565 -44.09 -46.13 4.57
N ALA A 566 -42.89 -46.45 4.09
CA ALA A 566 -42.69 -47.03 2.77
C ALA A 566 -43.38 -48.41 2.62
N GLN A 567 -43.32 -49.25 3.67
CA GLN A 567 -43.94 -50.57 3.67
C GLN A 567 -45.48 -50.50 3.71
N LYS A 568 -46.04 -49.54 4.48
CA LYS A 568 -47.49 -49.25 4.45
C LYS A 568 -47.94 -48.74 3.08
N LYS A 569 -47.16 -47.87 2.44
CA LYS A 569 -47.44 -47.37 1.08
C LYS A 569 -47.42 -48.52 0.06
N LYS A 570 -46.44 -49.43 0.14
CA LYS A 570 -46.37 -50.62 -0.71
C LYS A 570 -47.58 -51.54 -0.54
N SER A 571 -47.95 -51.86 0.71
CA SER A 571 -49.16 -52.67 0.99
C SER A 571 -50.46 -52.01 0.50
N ALA A 572 -50.57 -50.69 0.58
CA ALA A 572 -51.73 -49.96 0.05
C ALA A 572 -51.79 -50.03 -1.49
N MET A 573 -50.64 -49.88 -2.16
CA MET A 573 -50.55 -49.99 -3.62
C MET A 573 -50.80 -51.41 -4.13
N ASP A 574 -50.33 -52.45 -3.43
CA ASP A 574 -50.58 -53.85 -3.78
C ASP A 574 -52.07 -54.21 -3.63
N LYS A 575 -52.74 -53.70 -2.58
CA LYS A 575 -54.20 -53.84 -2.43
C LYS A 575 -54.97 -53.15 -3.55
N LEU A 576 -54.54 -51.95 -3.96
CA LEU A 576 -55.14 -51.21 -5.07
C LEU A 576 -54.93 -51.94 -6.40
N GLY A 577 -53.73 -52.46 -6.65
CA GLY A 577 -53.40 -53.23 -7.86
C GLY A 577 -54.19 -54.53 -7.99
N ASN A 578 -54.45 -55.22 -6.88
CA ASN A 578 -55.30 -56.42 -6.88
C ASN A 578 -56.79 -56.10 -7.11
N GLN A 579 -57.29 -54.96 -6.62
CA GLN A 579 -58.66 -54.53 -6.90
C GLN A 579 -58.87 -54.11 -8.37
N VAL A 580 -57.84 -53.56 -9.01
CA VAL A 580 -57.87 -53.22 -10.44
C VAL A 580 -57.87 -54.48 -11.32
N LYS A 581 -57.12 -55.53 -10.94
CA LYS A 581 -57.12 -56.83 -11.66
C LYS A 581 -58.45 -57.59 -11.56
N LEU A 582 -59.20 -57.44 -10.48
CA LEU A 582 -60.50 -58.10 -10.28
C LEU A 582 -61.66 -57.43 -11.04
N ARG A 583 -61.44 -56.27 -11.69
CA ARG A 583 -62.44 -55.54 -12.49
C ARG A 583 -62.26 -55.68 -14.01
N ALA A 584 -61.31 -56.50 -14.47
CA ALA A 584 -61.15 -56.77 -15.89
C ALA A 584 -62.23 -57.78 -16.38
N PRO A 585 -63.10 -57.44 -17.36
CA PRO A 585 -64.03 -58.39 -17.96
C PRO A 585 -63.28 -59.38 -18.87
N GLY A 586 -63.65 -60.66 -18.77
CA GLY A 586 -63.13 -61.72 -19.63
C GLY A 586 -63.91 -61.93 -20.94
N SER A 587 -63.36 -62.84 -21.75
CA SER A 587 -63.82 -63.42 -23.04
C SER A 587 -63.47 -62.60 -24.30
N ALA A 588 -63.03 -63.14 -25.44
CA ALA A 588 -62.71 -64.51 -25.91
C ALA A 588 -62.08 -64.37 -27.34
N PRO A 589 -61.58 -65.44 -27.99
CA PRO A 589 -60.53 -65.39 -29.03
C PRO A 589 -61.09 -65.30 -30.46
N VAL A 590 -60.24 -64.90 -31.42
CA VAL A 590 -60.50 -65.06 -32.85
C VAL A 590 -59.29 -65.77 -33.49
N GLN A 591 -59.55 -66.99 -33.99
CA GLN A 591 -58.70 -67.73 -34.92
C GLN A 591 -58.96 -67.24 -36.35
N GLY A 592 -57.96 -67.40 -37.22
CA GLY A 592 -57.81 -66.64 -38.46
C GLY A 592 -58.41 -67.27 -39.73
N ALA A 593 -58.14 -66.63 -40.88
CA ALA A 593 -57.92 -67.25 -42.19
C ALA A 593 -57.54 -66.19 -43.24
N THR A 594 -56.50 -66.50 -44.04
CA THR A 594 -56.23 -66.14 -45.47
C THR A 594 -56.35 -64.66 -45.89
N LEU A 595 -55.33 -64.02 -46.46
CA LEU A 595 -54.47 -64.38 -47.61
C LEU A 595 -53.07 -63.77 -47.46
#